data_AF-A0A510KWJ3-F1
#
_entry.id   AF-A0A510KWJ3-F1
#
_cell.length_a   1.000
_cell.length_b   1.000
_cell.length_c   1.000
_cell.angle_alpha   90.00
_cell.angle_beta   90.00
_cell.angle_gamma   90.00
#
_symmetry.space_group_name_H-M   'P 1'
#
loop_
_entity.id
_entity.type
_entity.pdbx_description
1 polymer ?
#
loop_
_entity_poly.entity_id
_entity_poly.type
_entity_poly.pdbx_seq_one_letter_code
_entity_poly.pdbx_strand_id
1 'polypeptide(L)'
;MNLERKYNEEEEKAINMSREMAGLPPITQDNENITVENKEVKNEAATIEAIATEETAEEVKKRRNEAERRRIKQQGGLRPRQIFKHTLVDWDGKPKDVICTYPTTKQASKYSKMDFDPVTGKGVLDFGDIVDCFYNDDLLPRFNIEDFPSSEIIGLGVFLLEVVRNPFLK
;
A
#
# COMPACT_ATOMS: atom_id res chain seq x y z
N MET A 1 -32.53 2.72 22.47
CA MET A 1 -33.78 3.42 22.11
C MET A 1 -33.56 4.00 20.72
N ASN A 2 -33.99 3.30 19.67
CA ASN A 2 -33.83 3.75 18.28
C ASN A 2 -35.05 4.60 17.93
N LEU A 3 -34.87 5.91 17.83
CA LEU A 3 -35.86 6.84 17.32
C LEU A 3 -35.68 6.93 15.80
N GLU A 4 -36.32 6.04 15.06
CA GLU A 4 -36.47 6.20 13.61
C GLU A 4 -37.48 7.32 13.35
N ARG A 5 -36.97 8.53 13.12
CA ARG A 5 -37.78 9.69 12.75
C ARG A 5 -38.25 9.50 11.31
N LYS A 6 -39.56 9.35 11.12
CA LYS A 6 -40.19 9.39 9.78
C LYS A 6 -40.18 10.83 9.26
N TYR A 7 -39.86 10.99 7.98
CA TYR A 7 -39.87 12.28 7.28
C TYR A 7 -41.27 12.50 6.75
N ASN A 8 -41.70 13.76 6.65
CA ASN A 8 -42.93 14.06 5.92
C ASN A 8 -42.67 14.04 4.40
N GLU A 9 -43.74 14.00 3.61
CA GLU A 9 -43.67 13.89 2.14
C GLU A 9 -42.89 15.05 1.50
N GLU A 10 -42.94 16.26 2.08
CA GLU A 10 -42.21 17.42 1.57
C GLU A 10 -40.70 17.35 1.86
N GLU A 11 -40.33 16.88 3.05
CA GLU A 11 -38.94 16.64 3.47
C GLU A 11 -38.31 15.52 2.65
N GLU A 12 -39.02 14.43 2.41
CA GLU A 12 -38.54 13.31 1.58
C GLU A 12 -38.28 13.77 0.14
N LYS A 13 -39.16 14.60 -0.42
CA LYS A 13 -39.00 15.16 -1.75
C LYS A 13 -37.80 16.10 -1.84
N ALA A 14 -37.59 16.97 -0.85
CA ALA A 14 -36.44 17.88 -0.81
C ALA A 14 -35.10 17.11 -0.67
N ILE A 15 -35.08 16.04 0.12
CA ILE A 15 -33.92 15.16 0.29
C ILE A 15 -33.62 14.43 -1.03
N ASN A 16 -34.64 13.90 -1.70
CA ASN A 16 -34.45 13.16 -2.95
C ASN A 16 -33.98 14.05 -4.10
N MET A 17 -34.49 15.28 -4.22
CA MET A 17 -33.97 16.25 -5.20
C MET A 17 -32.49 16.60 -4.93
N SER A 18 -32.10 16.73 -3.67
CA SER A 18 -30.70 17.00 -3.31
C SER A 18 -29.77 15.81 -3.60
N ARG A 19 -30.27 14.58 -3.45
CA ARG A 19 -29.55 13.34 -3.74
C ARG A 19 -29.38 13.11 -5.25
N GLU A 20 -30.39 13.43 -6.04
CA GLU A 20 -30.33 13.37 -7.50
C GLU A 20 -29.24 14.28 -8.06
N MET A 21 -29.13 15.51 -7.55
CA MET A 21 -28.05 16.45 -7.90
C MET A 21 -26.65 15.94 -7.51
N ALA A 22 -26.57 15.06 -6.51
CA ALA A 22 -25.34 14.38 -6.09
C ALA A 22 -25.13 13.01 -6.78
N GLY A 23 -26.00 12.62 -7.71
CA GLY A 23 -25.95 11.32 -8.40
C GLY A 23 -26.27 10.12 -7.51
N LEU A 24 -26.91 10.34 -6.37
CA LEU A 24 -27.29 9.31 -5.40
C LEU A 24 -28.74 8.84 -5.62
N PRO A 25 -29.04 7.55 -5.39
CA PRO A 25 -30.40 7.04 -5.55
C PRO A 25 -31.36 7.63 -4.51
N PRO A 26 -32.65 7.81 -4.87
CA PRO A 26 -33.67 8.32 -3.97
C PRO A 26 -33.95 7.32 -2.84
N ILE A 27 -34.43 7.86 -1.72
CA ILE A 27 -34.83 7.10 -0.53
C ILE A 27 -36.36 7.09 -0.51
N THR A 28 -36.95 5.92 -0.25
CA THR A 28 -38.39 5.76 0.04
C THR A 28 -38.55 5.29 1.48
N GLN A 29 -39.49 5.88 2.23
CA GLN A 29 -39.84 5.37 3.56
C GLN A 29 -40.80 4.19 3.45
N ASP A 30 -40.33 2.99 3.83
CA ASP A 30 -41.17 1.79 3.91
C ASP A 30 -42.21 1.94 5.04
N ASN A 31 -43.41 2.36 4.66
CA ASN A 31 -44.58 2.28 5.50
C ASN A 31 -45.34 1.02 5.13
N GLU A 32 -45.05 -0.14 5.74
CA GLU A 32 -46.12 -1.12 6.01
C GLU A 32 -45.72 -2.27 6.94
N ASN A 33 -46.75 -2.69 7.67
CA ASN A 33 -46.81 -3.71 8.70
C ASN A 33 -46.23 -5.07 8.30
N ILE A 34 -45.60 -5.69 9.29
CA ILE A 34 -45.25 -7.11 9.31
C ILE A 34 -46.53 -7.96 9.22
N THR A 35 -46.63 -8.80 8.19
CA THR A 35 -47.34 -10.08 8.26
C THR A 35 -46.41 -11.19 7.83
N VAL A 36 -46.00 -12.01 8.80
CA VAL A 36 -45.24 -13.24 8.61
C VAL A 36 -46.17 -14.31 8.06
N GLU A 37 -46.01 -14.71 6.79
CA GLU A 37 -46.47 -16.00 6.31
C GLU A 37 -45.31 -16.77 5.69
N ASN A 38 -44.89 -17.82 6.39
CA ASN A 38 -44.00 -18.85 5.86
C ASN A 38 -44.65 -19.51 4.64
N LYS A 39 -44.10 -19.28 3.45
CA LYS A 39 -44.21 -20.21 2.32
C LYS A 39 -42.96 -20.14 1.45
N GLU A 40 -42.33 -21.30 1.34
CA GLU A 40 -41.25 -21.64 0.44
C GLU A 40 -41.35 -20.91 -0.91
N VAL A 41 -40.36 -20.05 -1.18
CA VAL A 41 -39.99 -19.71 -2.55
C VAL A 41 -38.48 -19.85 -2.64
N LYS A 42 -38.11 -20.84 -3.45
CA LYS A 42 -36.79 -21.20 -3.92
C LYS A 42 -35.85 -20.01 -4.03
N ASN A 43 -34.65 -20.22 -3.50
CA ASN A 43 -33.45 -19.40 -3.64
C ASN A 43 -33.22 -18.98 -5.11
N GLU A 44 -33.80 -17.87 -5.51
CA GLU A 44 -33.22 -16.93 -6.46
C GLU A 44 -32.60 -15.80 -5.65
N ALA A 45 -31.71 -16.19 -4.72
CA ALA A 45 -30.73 -15.28 -4.16
C ALA A 45 -29.83 -14.88 -5.31
N ALA A 46 -30.17 -13.75 -5.91
CA ALA A 46 -29.25 -12.74 -6.40
C ALA A 46 -27.83 -13.30 -6.57
N THR A 47 -27.56 -13.83 -7.76
CA THR A 47 -26.25 -13.78 -8.41
C THR A 47 -25.86 -12.31 -8.62
N ILE A 48 -25.77 -11.55 -7.53
CA ILE A 48 -24.79 -10.49 -7.42
C ILE A 48 -23.57 -11.25 -6.92
N GLU A 49 -22.90 -11.89 -7.88
CA GLU A 49 -21.50 -12.25 -7.74
C GLU A 49 -20.78 -10.97 -7.32
N ALA A 50 -20.60 -10.80 -6.02
CA ALA A 50 -19.47 -10.09 -5.49
C ALA A 50 -18.26 -10.91 -5.98
N ILE A 51 -17.83 -10.63 -7.20
CA ILE A 51 -16.48 -10.92 -7.67
C ILE A 51 -15.62 -10.03 -6.77
N ALA A 52 -15.32 -10.52 -5.57
CA ALA A 52 -14.17 -10.05 -4.83
C ALA A 52 -12.98 -10.41 -5.73
N THR A 53 -12.52 -9.45 -6.52
CA THR A 53 -11.24 -9.55 -7.20
C THR A 53 -10.21 -9.74 -6.10
N GLU A 54 -9.80 -10.98 -5.84
CA GLU A 54 -8.71 -11.28 -4.93
C GLU A 54 -7.49 -10.55 -5.47
N GLU A 55 -7.11 -9.41 -4.87
CA GLU A 55 -5.89 -8.68 -5.24
C GLU A 55 -4.73 -9.67 -5.17
N THR A 56 -4.00 -9.81 -6.28
CA THR A 56 -2.82 -10.67 -6.32
C THR A 56 -1.74 -10.13 -5.39
N ALA A 57 -0.82 -10.98 -4.92
CA ALA A 57 0.27 -10.56 -4.04
C ALA A 57 1.12 -9.42 -4.64
N GLU A 58 1.31 -9.42 -5.96
CA GLU A 58 2.03 -8.37 -6.68
C GLU A 58 1.25 -7.04 -6.72
N GLU A 59 -0.07 -7.08 -6.88
CA GLU A 59 -0.91 -5.89 -6.82
C GLU A 59 -0.90 -5.28 -5.41
N VAL A 60 -1.01 -6.12 -4.37
CA VAL A 60 -0.90 -5.70 -2.98
C VAL A 60 0.46 -5.06 -2.71
N LYS A 61 1.55 -5.71 -3.13
CA LYS A 61 2.92 -5.19 -3.01
C LYS A 61 3.07 -3.85 -3.70
N LYS A 62 2.63 -3.74 -4.96
CA LYS A 62 2.69 -2.49 -5.73
C LYS A 62 1.93 -1.37 -5.02
N ARG A 63 0.69 -1.63 -4.61
CA ARG A 63 -0.16 -0.66 -3.89
C ARG A 63 0.48 -0.18 -2.59
N ARG A 64 1.03 -1.09 -1.78
CA ARG A 64 1.69 -0.75 -0.50
C ARG A 64 2.98 0.05 -0.71
N ASN A 65 3.82 -0.37 -1.66
CA ASN A 65 5.07 0.32 -1.98
C ASN A 65 4.83 1.72 -2.57
N GLU A 66 3.82 1.88 -3.43
CA GLU A 66 3.43 3.20 -3.93
C GLU A 66 2.87 4.10 -2.83
N ALA A 67 2.04 3.56 -1.92
CA ALA A 67 1.51 4.31 -0.79
C ALA A 67 2.65 4.84 0.12
N GLU A 68 3.64 3.99 0.40
CA GLU A 68 4.80 4.40 1.19
C GLU A 68 5.64 5.46 0.47
N ARG A 69 5.87 5.32 -0.84
CA ARG A 69 6.54 6.36 -1.64
C ARG A 69 5.81 7.69 -1.58
N ARG A 70 4.48 7.69 -1.69
CA ARG A 70 3.66 8.91 -1.56
C ARG A 70 3.79 9.52 -0.17
N ARG A 71 3.77 8.70 0.88
CA ARG A 71 4.01 9.15 2.27
C ARG A 71 5.37 9.85 2.39
N ILE A 72 6.44 9.24 1.90
CA ILE A 72 7.79 9.81 1.94
C ILE A 72 7.85 11.16 1.21
N LYS A 73 7.28 11.24 0.00
CA LYS A 73 7.19 12.48 -0.79
C LYS A 73 6.45 13.59 -0.04
N GLN A 74 5.29 13.26 0.53
CA GLN A 74 4.44 14.22 1.26
C GLN A 74 5.09 14.72 2.54
N GLN A 75 5.86 13.88 3.23
CA GLN A 75 6.61 14.26 4.43
C GLN A 75 7.83 15.13 4.13
N GLY A 76 8.16 15.35 2.85
CA GLY A 76 9.36 16.09 2.46
C GLY A 76 10.62 15.26 2.64
N GLY A 77 10.53 13.95 2.43
CA GLY A 77 11.65 13.01 2.43
C GLY A 77 11.94 12.34 3.77
N LEU A 78 12.89 11.40 3.73
CA LEU A 78 13.35 10.65 4.90
C LEU A 78 14.46 11.38 5.66
N ARG A 79 14.35 11.38 6.99
CA ARG A 79 15.36 11.89 7.92
C ARG A 79 16.21 10.74 8.48
N PRO A 80 17.45 11.01 8.94
CA PRO A 80 18.26 10.01 9.64
C PRO A 80 17.49 9.25 10.71
N ARG A 81 17.63 7.92 10.73
CA ARG A 81 16.96 6.99 11.66
C ARG A 81 15.44 6.90 11.53
N GLN A 82 14.84 7.55 10.54
CA GLN A 82 13.42 7.43 10.29
C GLN A 82 13.07 6.07 9.70
N ILE A 83 11.99 5.46 10.17
CA ILE A 83 11.53 4.16 9.68
C ILE A 83 10.67 4.35 8.43
N PHE A 84 10.87 3.44 7.48
CA PHE A 84 10.05 3.26 6.30
C PHE A 84 9.88 1.77 6.00
N LYS A 85 8.95 1.44 5.12
CA LYS A 85 8.63 0.05 4.79
C LYS A 85 8.86 -0.23 3.31
N HIS A 86 9.15 -1.49 3.01
CA HIS A 86 9.10 -2.00 1.66
C HIS A 86 8.46 -3.39 1.67
N THR A 87 7.38 -3.56 0.94
CA THR A 87 6.71 -4.86 0.81
C THR A 87 7.41 -5.69 -0.25
N LEU A 88 7.75 -6.92 0.10
CA LEU A 88 8.27 -7.98 -0.77
C LEU A 88 7.31 -9.17 -0.80
N VAL A 89 7.49 -10.09 -1.73
CA VAL A 89 6.75 -11.37 -1.78
C VAL A 89 7.67 -12.51 -1.34
N ASP A 90 7.26 -13.31 -0.36
CA ASP A 90 8.05 -14.46 0.11
C ASP A 90 7.94 -15.69 -0.82
N TRP A 91 8.63 -16.77 -0.47
CA TRP A 91 8.55 -18.05 -1.19
C TRP A 91 7.14 -18.66 -1.25
N ASP A 92 6.27 -18.32 -0.31
CA ASP A 92 4.86 -18.76 -0.29
C ASP A 92 3.95 -17.88 -1.18
N GLY A 93 4.51 -16.86 -1.83
CA GLY A 93 3.73 -15.89 -2.60
C GLY A 93 2.98 -14.89 -1.72
N LYS A 94 3.36 -14.73 -0.44
CA LYS A 94 2.68 -13.82 0.49
C LYS A 94 3.41 -12.47 0.59
N PRO A 95 2.67 -11.35 0.57
CA PRO A 95 3.28 -10.03 0.73
C PRO A 95 3.70 -9.79 2.19
N LYS A 96 5.00 -9.59 2.41
CA LYS A 96 5.61 -9.34 3.73
C LYS A 96 6.31 -7.97 3.74
N ASP A 97 6.05 -7.18 4.78
CA ASP A 97 6.66 -5.87 4.94
C ASP A 97 8.06 -6.00 5.56
N VAL A 98 9.06 -5.53 4.83
CA VAL A 98 10.41 -5.29 5.35
C VAL A 98 10.43 -3.91 5.99
N ILE A 99 10.86 -3.86 7.25
CA ILE A 99 11.04 -2.61 7.99
C ILE A 99 12.46 -2.13 7.75
N CYS A 100 12.60 -0.91 7.25
CA CYS A 100 13.87 -0.28 6.94
C CYS A 100 14.06 0.96 7.80
N THR A 101 15.27 1.18 8.29
CA THR A 101 15.67 2.40 8.99
C THR A 101 16.54 3.24 8.08
N TYR A 102 16.19 4.51 7.87
CA TYR A 102 16.98 5.38 7.01
C TYR A 102 18.36 5.65 7.63
N PRO A 103 19.46 5.48 6.87
CA PRO A 103 20.82 5.61 7.40
C PRO A 103 21.10 7.03 7.90
N THR A 104 22.06 7.15 8.82
CA THR A 104 22.67 8.45 9.11
C THR A 104 23.51 8.93 7.94
N THR A 105 23.77 10.23 7.82
CA THR A 105 24.65 10.79 6.77
C THR A 105 26.03 10.11 6.75
N LYS A 106 26.57 9.76 7.93
CA LYS A 106 27.85 9.05 8.08
C LYS A 106 27.81 7.60 7.57
N GLN A 107 26.66 6.93 7.68
CA GLN A 107 26.46 5.59 7.13
C GLN A 107 26.27 5.68 5.61
N ALA A 108 25.33 6.52 5.17
CA ALA A 108 25.04 6.73 3.75
C ALA A 108 26.27 7.14 2.93
N SER A 109 27.17 7.97 3.49
CA SER A 109 28.40 8.38 2.83
C SER A 109 29.36 7.22 2.54
N LYS A 110 29.28 6.11 3.30
CA LYS A 110 30.12 4.92 3.10
C LYS A 110 29.57 3.98 2.02
N TYR A 111 28.28 4.07 1.71
CA TYR A 111 27.62 3.21 0.73
C TYR A 111 28.01 3.60 -0.70
N SER A 112 28.37 4.87 -0.90
CA SER A 112 28.90 5.38 -2.15
C SER A 112 30.34 4.90 -2.34
N LYS A 113 30.54 3.80 -3.08
CA LYS A 113 31.87 3.36 -3.51
C LYS A 113 32.14 3.93 -4.90
N MET A 114 33.35 4.42 -5.11
CA MET A 114 33.80 4.78 -6.44
C MET A 114 34.41 3.54 -7.06
N ASP A 115 33.74 2.99 -8.07
CA ASP A 115 34.21 1.87 -8.87
C ASP A 115 34.67 2.38 -10.24
N PHE A 116 35.40 1.58 -10.99
CA PHE A 116 35.87 1.90 -12.33
C PHE A 116 35.19 0.99 -13.33
N ASP A 117 34.48 1.57 -14.29
CA ASP A 117 34.03 0.82 -15.46
C ASP A 117 35.25 0.38 -16.27
N PRO A 118 35.55 -0.92 -16.36
CA PRO A 118 36.75 -1.42 -17.04
C PRO A 118 36.68 -1.26 -18.56
N VAL A 119 35.48 -1.04 -19.13
CA VAL A 119 35.25 -0.85 -20.56
C VAL A 119 35.40 0.62 -20.94
N THR A 120 34.84 1.53 -20.13
CA THR A 120 34.84 2.97 -20.45
C THR A 120 35.93 3.78 -19.73
N GLY A 121 36.57 3.21 -18.70
CA GLY A 121 37.58 3.87 -17.86
C GLY A 121 37.03 4.98 -16.97
N LYS A 122 35.71 5.14 -16.89
CA LYS A 122 35.06 6.18 -16.08
C LYS A 122 34.88 5.69 -14.64
N GLY A 123 35.08 6.59 -13.68
CA GLY A 123 34.69 6.36 -12.29
C GLY A 123 33.16 6.34 -12.19
N VAL A 124 32.59 5.19 -11.84
CA VAL A 124 31.17 4.99 -11.58
C VAL A 124 30.97 4.98 -10.07
N LEU A 125 29.97 5.71 -9.56
CA LEU A 125 29.55 5.54 -8.17
C LEU A 125 28.73 4.25 -8.07
N ASP A 126 29.41 3.16 -7.74
CA ASP A 126 28.77 1.90 -7.43
C ASP A 126 28.34 1.88 -5.97
N PHE A 127 27.07 1.57 -5.77
CA PHE A 127 26.55 1.38 -4.44
C PHE A 127 26.53 -0.14 -4.25
N GLY A 128 27.71 -0.68 -3.92
CA GLY A 128 27.87 -2.12 -3.70
C GLY A 128 26.79 -2.64 -2.76
N ASP A 129 26.40 -3.91 -2.94
CA ASP A 129 25.14 -4.51 -2.48
C ASP A 129 24.46 -3.73 -1.34
N ILE A 130 23.61 -2.76 -1.70
CA ILE A 130 23.06 -1.78 -0.76
C ILE A 130 22.23 -2.47 0.33
N VAL A 131 21.69 -3.65 0.02
CA VAL A 131 21.00 -4.53 0.98
C VAL A 131 21.97 -4.99 2.06
N ASP A 132 23.17 -5.47 1.69
CA ASP A 132 24.22 -5.86 2.63
C ASP A 132 24.70 -4.67 3.45
N CYS A 133 24.82 -3.49 2.85
CA CYS A 133 25.19 -2.27 3.56
C CYS A 133 24.18 -1.95 4.68
N PHE A 134 22.89 -2.03 4.37
CA PHE A 134 21.82 -1.82 5.35
C PHE A 134 21.77 -2.94 6.39
N TYR A 135 21.98 -4.19 5.98
CA TYR A 135 22.00 -5.34 6.87
C TYR A 135 23.14 -5.25 7.89
N ASN A 136 24.37 -4.98 7.42
CA ASN A 136 25.56 -4.87 8.26
C ASN A 136 25.55 -3.65 9.20
N ASP A 137 24.79 -2.61 8.87
CA ASP A 137 24.60 -1.43 9.71
C ASP A 137 23.36 -1.54 10.64
N ASP A 138 22.76 -2.74 10.75
CA ASP A 138 21.57 -3.04 11.56
C ASP A 138 20.34 -2.19 11.19
N LEU A 139 20.21 -1.79 9.92
CA LEU A 139 19.12 -0.95 9.41
C LEU A 139 17.91 -1.74 8.92
N LEU A 140 18.00 -3.07 8.86
CA LEU A 140 16.93 -4.00 8.47
C LEU A 140 16.57 -4.91 9.65
N PRO A 141 15.93 -4.38 10.70
CA PRO A 141 15.62 -5.18 11.88
C PRO A 141 14.70 -6.37 11.53
N ARG A 142 15.10 -7.57 11.98
CA ARG A 142 14.35 -8.82 11.77
C ARG A 142 14.17 -9.20 10.30
N PHE A 143 15.01 -8.66 9.42
CA PHE A 143 15.07 -9.07 8.03
C PHE A 143 15.98 -10.30 7.91
N ASN A 144 15.52 -11.31 7.19
CA ASN A 144 16.33 -12.46 6.80
C ASN A 144 16.28 -12.57 5.27
N ILE A 145 17.44 -12.53 4.63
CA ILE A 145 17.54 -12.51 3.16
C ILE A 145 17.01 -13.81 2.54
N GLU A 146 17.17 -14.94 3.25
CA GLU A 146 16.74 -16.26 2.80
C GLU A 146 15.21 -16.45 2.80
N ASP A 147 14.45 -15.54 3.42
CA ASP A 147 12.99 -15.59 3.43
C ASP A 147 12.38 -15.24 2.06
N PHE A 148 13.18 -14.71 1.12
CA PHE A 148 12.71 -14.15 -0.14
C PHE A 148 13.51 -14.64 -1.35
N PRO A 149 12.88 -14.74 -2.54
CA PRO A 149 13.61 -15.04 -3.77
C PRO A 149 14.52 -13.88 -4.18
N SER A 150 15.59 -14.18 -4.93
CA SER A 150 16.61 -13.21 -5.33
C SER A 150 16.05 -12.01 -6.12
N SER A 151 14.99 -12.21 -6.91
CA SER A 151 14.31 -11.13 -7.62
C SER A 151 13.74 -10.05 -6.69
N GLU A 152 13.24 -10.45 -5.52
CA GLU A 152 12.68 -9.55 -4.51
C GLU A 152 13.80 -8.79 -3.77
N ILE A 153 14.92 -9.46 -3.51
CA ILE A 153 16.12 -8.84 -2.94
C ILE A 153 16.68 -7.76 -3.88
N ILE A 154 16.74 -8.05 -5.19
CA ILE A 154 17.14 -7.07 -6.20
C ILE A 154 16.19 -5.87 -6.18
N GLY A 155 14.87 -6.11 -6.12
CA GLY A 155 13.86 -5.06 -6.01
C GLY A 155 14.03 -4.18 -4.78
N LEU A 156 14.29 -4.79 -3.62
CA LEU A 156 14.62 -4.07 -2.38
C LEU A 156 15.87 -3.22 -2.57
N GLY A 157 16.93 -3.78 -3.15
CA GLY A 157 18.18 -3.07 -3.41
C GLY A 157 17.96 -1.82 -4.28
N VAL A 158 17.19 -1.94 -5.37
CA VAL A 158 16.84 -0.80 -6.23
C VAL A 158 16.13 0.30 -5.44
N PHE A 159 15.17 -0.07 -4.59
CA PHE A 159 14.44 0.91 -3.78
C PHE A 159 15.33 1.58 -2.72
N LEU A 160 16.13 0.82 -1.99
CA LEU A 160 17.05 1.36 -0.97
C LEU A 160 18.07 2.30 -1.61
N LEU A 161 18.58 1.95 -2.79
CA LEU A 161 19.49 2.79 -3.55
C LEU A 161 18.85 4.14 -3.92
N GLU A 162 17.62 4.11 -4.42
CA GLU A 162 16.86 5.31 -4.77
C GLU A 162 16.68 6.22 -3.56
N VAL A 163 16.29 5.64 -2.42
CA VAL A 163 16.08 6.36 -1.15
C VAL A 163 17.39 6.98 -0.63
N VAL A 164 18.52 6.28 -0.73
CA VAL A 164 19.82 6.81 -0.31
C VAL A 164 20.30 7.93 -1.23
N ARG A 165 20.15 7.78 -2.56
CA ARG A 165 20.54 8.80 -3.54
C ARG A 165 19.66 10.04 -3.45
N ASN A 166 18.37 9.86 -3.21
CA ASN A 166 17.39 10.93 -3.14
C ASN A 166 16.41 10.67 -1.99
N PRO A 167 16.70 11.14 -0.77
CA PRO A 167 15.80 10.96 0.38
C PRO A 167 14.42 11.58 0.19
N PHE A 168 14.25 12.50 -0.76
CA PHE A 168 12.98 13.17 -1.05
C PHE A 168 12.12 12.40 -2.07
N LEU A 169 12.70 11.40 -2.75
CA LEU A 169 12.08 10.65 -3.84
C LEU A 169 11.45 11.53 -4.94
N LYS A 170 11.93 12.77 -5.11
CA LYS A 170 11.43 13.73 -6.11
C LYS A 170 11.73 13.29 -7.53
#